data_AF-A0A847CB73-F1
#
_entry.id   AF-A0A847CB73-F1
#
_cell.length_a   1.000
_cell.length_b   1.000
_cell.length_c   1.000
_cell.angle_alpha   90.00
_cell.angle_beta   90.00
_cell.angle_gamma   90.00
#
_symmetry.space_group_name_H-M   'P 1'
#
loop_
_entity.id
_entity.type
_entity.pdbx_description
1 polymer ?
#
loop_
_entity_poly.entity_id
_entity_poly.type
_entity_poly.pdbx_seq_one_letter_code
_entity_poly.pdbx_strand_id
1 'polypeptide(L)'
;DVEAGLAIAELIAGMRKPTVSLVLGGGHSIGIPLAVSAQKSFIASTATMTVHPVRHNGMVLGVPQTMRQFDKMQERITGFICDNSNITRERFNELLFKTGELVLDVGTVLDGEQAVSEGLIDATGGLRDALRYLYSKIKRRKKKF
;
A
#
# COMPACT_ATOMS: atom_id res chain seq x y z
N ASP A 1 -3.50 2.52 -14.00
CA ASP A 1 -2.16 2.14 -14.47
C ASP A 1 -1.29 1.88 -13.24
N VAL A 2 -0.73 0.68 -13.13
CA VAL A 2 0.03 0.24 -11.94
C VAL A 2 1.41 0.89 -11.91
N GLU A 3 2.07 1.02 -13.07
CA GLU A 3 3.42 1.60 -13.17
C GLU A 3 3.40 3.09 -12.85
N ALA A 4 2.40 3.82 -13.34
CA ALA A 4 2.26 5.24 -13.03
C ALA A 4 2.05 5.48 -11.52
N GLY A 5 1.22 4.66 -10.87
CA GLY A 5 1.01 4.80 -9.43
C GLY A 5 2.22 4.38 -8.59
N LEU A 6 2.98 3.37 -9.03
CA LEU A 6 4.22 2.96 -8.36
C LEU A 6 5.29 4.06 -8.51
N ALA A 7 5.39 4.69 -9.68
CA ALA A 7 6.28 5.83 -9.88
C ALA A 7 5.94 7.02 -8.96
N ILE A 8 4.65 7.29 -8.72
CA ILE A 8 4.22 8.31 -7.74
C ILE A 8 4.60 7.90 -6.32
N ALA A 9 4.40 6.63 -5.95
CA ALA A 9 4.76 6.12 -4.64
C ALA A 9 6.28 6.24 -4.39
N GLU A 10 7.10 5.87 -5.37
CA GLU A 10 8.56 6.04 -5.33
C GLU A 10 8.98 7.51 -5.15
N LEU A 11 8.32 8.41 -5.88
CA LEU A 11 8.56 9.84 -5.73
C LEU A 11 8.27 10.31 -4.30
N ILE A 12 7.15 9.88 -3.70
CA ILE A 12 6.76 10.23 -2.33
C ILE A 12 7.74 9.65 -1.31
N ALA A 13 8.15 8.39 -1.47
CA ALA A 13 9.10 7.72 -0.58
C ALA A 13 10.48 8.43 -0.57
N GLY A 14 10.91 8.93 -1.73
CA GLY A 14 12.13 9.73 -1.87
C GLY A 14 12.04 11.17 -1.36
N MET A 15 10.84 11.67 -0.98
CA MET A 15 10.68 13.06 -0.58
C MET A 15 11.41 13.35 0.73
N ARG A 16 12.24 14.40 0.70
CA ARG A 16 12.79 14.94 1.94
C ARG A 16 11.72 15.63 2.75
N LYS A 17 10.74 16.37 2.18
CA LYS A 17 9.70 17.08 2.98
C LYS A 17 8.88 16.09 3.83
N PRO A 18 8.35 16.50 5.00
CA PRO A 18 7.48 15.61 5.77
C PRO A 18 6.27 15.19 4.95
N THR A 19 5.98 13.89 4.91
CA THR A 19 4.86 13.30 4.17
C THR A 19 3.94 12.55 5.12
N VAL A 20 2.65 12.53 4.78
CA VAL A 20 1.63 11.73 5.47
C VAL A 20 0.66 11.19 4.43
N SER A 21 0.26 9.94 4.56
CA SER A 21 -0.83 9.34 3.77
C SER A 21 -2.05 9.14 4.67
N LEU A 22 -3.24 9.23 4.07
CA LEU A 22 -4.50 9.03 4.77
C LEU A 22 -5.47 8.27 3.86
N VAL A 23 -5.81 7.05 4.25
CA VAL A 23 -6.76 6.19 3.55
C VAL A 23 -8.16 6.46 4.11
N LEU A 24 -9.06 6.99 3.26
CA LEU A 24 -10.42 7.40 3.65
C LEU A 24 -11.53 6.49 3.13
N GLY A 25 -11.22 5.60 2.19
CA GLY A 25 -12.17 4.67 1.55
C GLY A 25 -11.49 3.35 1.19
N GLY A 26 -12.02 2.61 0.23
CA GLY A 26 -11.42 1.34 -0.20
C GLY A 26 -10.08 1.54 -0.91
N GLY A 27 -8.97 1.26 -0.24
CA GLY A 27 -7.64 1.20 -0.82
C GLY A 27 -7.47 -0.09 -1.61
N HIS A 28 -7.67 -0.04 -2.92
CA HIS A 28 -7.51 -1.21 -3.80
C HIS A 28 -6.21 -1.12 -4.60
N SER A 29 -5.52 -2.25 -4.73
CA SER A 29 -4.34 -2.40 -5.60
C SER A 29 -3.26 -1.34 -5.33
N ILE A 30 -3.08 -0.40 -6.26
CA ILE A 30 -2.08 0.67 -6.20
C ILE A 30 -2.28 1.64 -5.03
N GLY A 31 -3.46 1.63 -4.41
CA GLY A 31 -3.70 2.35 -3.15
C GLY A 31 -2.78 1.92 -2.02
N ILE A 32 -2.33 0.65 -1.98
CA ILE A 32 -1.44 0.16 -0.94
C ILE A 32 -0.03 0.77 -1.07
N PRO A 33 0.68 0.66 -2.22
CA PRO A 33 1.94 1.36 -2.42
C PRO A 33 1.89 2.86 -2.10
N LEU A 34 0.84 3.55 -2.50
CA LEU A 34 0.68 4.98 -2.18
C LEU A 34 0.49 5.22 -0.68
N ALA A 35 -0.27 4.37 0.00
CA ALA A 35 -0.47 4.49 1.43
C ALA A 35 0.83 4.27 2.22
N VAL A 36 1.64 3.28 1.86
CA VAL A 36 2.89 2.97 2.57
C VAL A 36 4.05 3.91 2.18
N SER A 37 3.96 4.62 1.06
CA SER A 37 5.05 5.50 0.59
C SER A 37 5.35 6.72 1.47
N ALA A 38 4.44 7.10 2.37
CA ALA A 38 4.60 8.26 3.24
C ALA A 38 5.32 7.91 4.55
N GLN A 39 6.00 8.90 5.15
CA GLN A 39 6.71 8.72 6.43
C GLN A 39 5.80 8.36 7.62
N LYS A 40 4.50 8.58 7.47
CA LYS A 40 3.47 8.11 8.39
C LYS A 40 2.19 7.89 7.60
N SER A 41 1.52 6.79 7.87
CA SER A 41 0.25 6.44 7.26
C SER A 41 -0.88 6.46 8.29
N PHE A 42 -2.08 6.81 7.84
CA PHE A 42 -3.28 6.68 8.64
C PHE A 42 -4.38 6.04 7.81
N ILE A 43 -5.26 5.29 8.46
CA ILE A 43 -6.47 4.74 7.85
C ILE A 43 -7.69 5.12 8.69
N ALA A 44 -8.74 5.63 8.05
CA ALA A 44 -10.01 5.88 8.71
C ALA A 44 -10.63 4.55 9.18
N SER A 45 -11.35 4.58 10.30
CA SER A 45 -11.96 3.36 10.86
C SER A 45 -12.96 2.68 9.92
N THR A 46 -13.59 3.43 9.02
CA THR A 46 -14.53 2.92 8.02
C THR A 46 -13.88 2.55 6.69
N ALA A 47 -12.57 2.80 6.54
CA ALA A 47 -11.83 2.48 5.33
C ALA A 47 -11.35 1.03 5.34
N THR A 48 -11.09 0.49 4.15
CA THR A 48 -10.61 -0.87 3.96
C THR A 48 -9.40 -0.88 3.02
N MET A 49 -8.60 -1.93 3.07
CA MET A 49 -7.52 -2.19 2.12
C MET A 49 -7.65 -3.59 1.54
N THR A 50 -7.54 -3.72 0.23
CA THR A 50 -7.66 -5.01 -0.46
C THR A 50 -6.31 -5.42 -1.02
N VAL A 51 -5.71 -6.44 -0.42
CA VAL A 51 -4.49 -7.10 -0.89
C VAL A 51 -4.91 -8.14 -1.92
N HIS A 52 -4.50 -8.00 -3.17
CA HIS A 52 -4.83 -8.96 -4.22
C HIS A 52 -3.75 -8.96 -5.32
N PRO A 53 -3.57 -10.06 -6.05
CA PRO A 53 -2.59 -10.12 -7.13
C PRO A 53 -2.96 -9.16 -8.27
N VAL A 54 -1.96 -8.73 -9.02
CA VAL A 54 -2.16 -7.95 -10.25
C VAL A 54 -3.07 -8.74 -11.20
N ARG A 55 -4.20 -8.12 -11.59
CA ARG A 55 -5.17 -8.70 -12.53
C ARG A 55 -5.03 -8.00 -13.89
N HIS A 56 -5.38 -8.72 -14.94
CA HIS A 56 -5.51 -8.16 -16.30
C HIS A 56 -6.86 -8.57 -16.88
N ASN A 57 -7.52 -7.64 -17.58
CA ASN A 57 -8.77 -7.90 -18.29
C ASN A 57 -8.47 -7.93 -19.80
N GLY A 58 -8.75 -9.05 -20.47
CA GLY A 58 -8.57 -9.19 -21.92
C GLY A 58 -7.87 -10.49 -22.33
N MET A 59 -7.72 -10.69 -23.64
CA MET A 59 -7.00 -11.85 -24.19
C MET A 59 -5.50 -11.68 -23.95
N VAL A 60 -4.97 -12.41 -22.98
CA VAL A 60 -3.53 -12.49 -22.75
C VAL A 60 -2.97 -13.56 -23.68
N LEU A 61 -1.91 -13.23 -24.42
CA LEU A 61 -1.10 -14.25 -25.09
C LEU A 61 -0.49 -15.11 -23.98
N GLY A 62 -0.99 -16.34 -23.81
CA GLY A 62 -0.54 -17.30 -22.79
C GLY A 62 0.90 -17.81 -23.01
N VAL A 63 1.75 -17.02 -23.67
CA VAL A 63 3.15 -17.31 -23.89
C VAL A 63 3.93 -17.08 -22.60
N PRO A 64 4.94 -17.91 -22.28
CA PRO A 64 5.70 -17.81 -21.03
C PRO A 64 6.36 -16.45 -20.79
N GLN A 65 6.65 -15.66 -21.83
CA GLN A 65 7.20 -14.31 -21.67
C GLN A 65 6.22 -13.36 -20.96
N THR A 66 4.94 -13.42 -21.33
CA THR A 66 3.91 -12.55 -20.78
C THR A 66 3.62 -12.88 -19.32
N MET A 67 3.57 -14.17 -18.97
CA MET A 67 3.44 -14.59 -17.56
C MET A 67 4.59 -14.09 -16.70
N ARG A 68 5.84 -14.26 -17.16
CA ARG A 68 7.04 -13.75 -16.47
C ARG A 68 7.04 -12.24 -16.28
N GLN A 69 6.43 -11.48 -17.19
CA GLN A 69 6.32 -10.03 -17.03
C GLN A 69 5.37 -9.65 -15.88
N PHE A 70 4.27 -10.39 -15.70
CA PHE A 70 3.36 -10.19 -14.57
C PHE A 70 4.01 -10.55 -13.24
N ASP A 71 4.74 -11.66 -13.18
CA ASP A 71 5.46 -12.05 -11.95
C ASP A 71 6.46 -10.97 -11.54
N LYS A 72 7.20 -10.40 -12.50
CA LYS A 72 8.13 -9.29 -12.24
C LYS A 72 7.44 -8.03 -11.77
N MET A 73 6.27 -7.71 -12.33
CA MET A 73 5.48 -6.55 -11.90
C MET A 73 4.97 -6.76 -10.47
N GLN A 74 4.43 -7.94 -10.16
CA GLN A 74 3.98 -8.31 -8.83
C GLN A 74 5.13 -8.23 -7.81
N GLU A 75 6.31 -8.78 -8.14
CA GLU A 75 7.47 -8.74 -7.24
C GLU A 75 7.94 -7.31 -6.95
N ARG A 76 7.92 -6.41 -7.94
CA ARG A 76 8.26 -4.99 -7.73
C ARG A 76 7.29 -4.31 -6.75
N ILE A 77 5.99 -4.59 -6.90
CA ILE A 77 4.95 -4.04 -6.01
C ILE A 77 5.11 -4.60 -4.60
N THR A 78 5.22 -5.93 -4.47
CA THR A 78 5.41 -6.61 -3.18
C THR A 78 6.67 -6.11 -2.49
N GLY A 79 7.80 -6.01 -3.20
CA GLY A 79 9.05 -5.47 -2.68
C GLY A 79 8.89 -4.06 -2.16
N PHE A 80 8.33 -3.14 -2.96
CA PHE A 80 8.10 -1.76 -2.54
C PHE A 80 7.23 -1.68 -1.28
N ILE A 81 6.17 -2.48 -1.19
CA ILE A 81 5.28 -2.48 -0.02
C ILE A 81 6.02 -2.94 1.23
N CYS A 82 6.75 -4.05 1.15
CA CYS A 82 7.50 -4.60 2.29
C CYS A 82 8.62 -3.65 2.74
N ASP A 83 9.29 -2.98 1.81
CA ASP A 83 10.39 -2.05 2.12
C ASP A 83 9.91 -0.74 2.78
N ASN A 84 8.63 -0.38 2.58
CA ASN A 84 8.04 0.88 3.07
C ASN A 84 6.96 0.68 4.15
N SER A 85 6.81 -0.53 4.68
CA SER A 85 5.87 -0.81 5.76
C SER A 85 6.48 -1.78 6.77
N ASN A 86 5.71 -2.22 7.77
CA ASN A 86 6.18 -3.16 8.80
C ASN A 86 5.73 -4.61 8.54
N ILE A 87 5.04 -4.87 7.42
CA ILE A 87 4.64 -6.23 7.05
C ILE A 87 5.84 -7.02 6.51
N THR A 88 5.91 -8.31 6.83
CA THR A 88 6.92 -9.19 6.22
C THR A 88 6.50 -9.63 4.81
N ARG A 89 7.47 -9.96 3.96
CA ARG A 89 7.19 -10.47 2.61
C ARG A 89 6.37 -11.77 2.67
N GLU A 90 6.69 -12.65 3.62
CA GLU A 90 5.99 -13.91 3.84
C GLU A 90 4.53 -13.65 4.17
N ARG A 91 4.28 -12.75 5.14
CA ARG A 91 2.91 -12.43 5.56
C ARG A 91 2.12 -11.73 4.46
N PHE A 92 2.75 -10.79 3.74
CA PHE A 92 2.09 -10.14 2.61
C PHE A 92 1.69 -11.14 1.52
N ASN A 93 2.57 -12.11 1.20
CA ASN A 93 2.26 -13.16 0.22
C ASN A 93 1.13 -14.09 0.70
N GLU A 94 1.08 -14.42 1.99
CA GLU A 94 -0.07 -15.16 2.56
C GLU A 94 -1.38 -14.41 2.33
N LEU A 95 -1.42 -13.10 2.60
CA LEU A 95 -2.60 -12.27 2.35
C LEU A 95 -2.95 -12.16 0.86
N LEU A 96 -1.93 -12.10 -0.01
CA LEU A 96 -2.08 -11.98 -1.46
C LEU A 96 -2.73 -13.21 -2.08
N PHE A 97 -2.35 -14.41 -1.62
CA PHE A 97 -2.82 -15.68 -2.16
C PHE A 97 -3.88 -16.37 -1.29
N LYS A 98 -4.31 -15.72 -0.20
CA LYS A 98 -5.42 -16.22 0.61
C LYS A 98 -6.66 -16.36 -0.27
N THR A 99 -7.23 -17.55 -0.27
CA THR A 99 -8.50 -17.85 -0.92
C THR A 99 -9.63 -17.72 0.11
N GLY A 100 -10.66 -16.95 -0.24
CA GLY A 100 -11.92 -16.93 0.49
C GLY A 100 -12.90 -18.03 0.03
N GLU A 101 -14.16 -17.96 0.47
CA GLU A 101 -15.22 -18.91 0.10
C GLU A 101 -15.62 -18.84 -1.39
N LEU A 102 -15.28 -17.75 -2.09
CA LEU A 102 -15.53 -17.58 -3.52
C LEU A 102 -14.25 -17.81 -4.32
N VAL A 103 -14.28 -18.79 -5.22
CA VAL A 103 -13.16 -19.21 -6.10
C VAL A 103 -12.61 -18.07 -6.99
N LEU A 104 -13.36 -16.97 -7.12
CA LEU A 104 -13.00 -15.81 -7.94
C LEU A 104 -12.33 -14.66 -7.15
N ASP A 105 -12.32 -14.72 -5.81
CA ASP A 105 -11.75 -13.68 -4.95
C ASP A 105 -10.45 -14.17 -4.30
N VAL A 106 -9.40 -14.22 -5.13
CA VAL A 106 -8.02 -14.29 -4.61
C VAL A 106 -7.66 -12.92 -4.02
N GLY A 107 -7.27 -12.93 -2.76
CA GLY A 107 -6.86 -11.75 -2.00
C GLY A 107 -7.54 -11.65 -0.63
N THR A 108 -7.11 -10.67 0.16
CA THR A 108 -7.64 -10.39 1.49
C THR A 108 -8.13 -8.95 1.57
N VAL A 109 -9.37 -8.76 2.04
CA VAL A 109 -9.89 -7.45 2.46
C VAL A 109 -9.59 -7.26 3.93
N LEU A 110 -8.94 -6.15 4.27
CA LEU A 110 -8.59 -5.76 5.62
C LEU A 110 -9.38 -4.50 5.99
N ASP A 111 -10.02 -4.47 7.15
CA ASP A 111 -10.48 -3.23 7.75
C ASP A 111 -9.30 -2.37 8.28
N GLY A 112 -9.60 -1.16 8.75
CA GLY A 112 -8.57 -0.24 9.24
C GLY A 112 -7.75 -0.79 10.41
N GLU A 113 -8.35 -1.55 11.33
CA GLU A 113 -7.62 -2.13 12.46
C GLU A 113 -6.75 -3.30 12.00
N GLN A 114 -7.28 -4.14 11.12
CA GLN A 114 -6.56 -5.24 10.50
C GLN A 114 -5.34 -4.73 9.72
N ALA A 115 -5.50 -3.69 8.88
CA ALA A 115 -4.40 -3.10 8.13
C ALA A 115 -3.27 -2.57 9.03
N VAL A 116 -3.62 -2.05 10.22
CA VAL A 116 -2.63 -1.64 11.23
C VAL A 116 -1.98 -2.86 11.89
N SER A 117 -2.76 -3.87 12.26
CA SER A 117 -2.25 -5.08 12.91
C SER A 117 -1.30 -5.89 12.00
N GLU A 118 -1.56 -5.94 10.70
CA GLU A 118 -0.71 -6.56 9.69
C GLU A 118 0.55 -5.74 9.38
N GLY A 119 0.66 -4.52 9.92
CA GLY A 119 1.83 -3.65 9.72
C GLY A 119 1.85 -2.90 8.38
N LEU A 120 0.75 -2.95 7.60
CA LEU A 120 0.61 -2.18 6.36
C LEU A 120 0.41 -0.69 6.63
N ILE A 121 -0.35 -0.35 7.68
CA ILE A 121 -0.61 1.04 8.08
C ILE A 121 -0.10 1.27 9.50
N ASP A 122 0.36 2.48 9.78
CA ASP A 122 0.92 2.82 11.08
C ASP A 122 -0.12 2.96 12.20
N ALA A 123 -1.29 3.52 11.88
CA ALA A 123 -2.33 3.82 12.87
C ALA A 123 -3.69 4.07 12.22
N THR A 124 -4.76 3.77 12.95
CA THR A 124 -6.08 4.30 12.64
C THR A 124 -6.13 5.80 12.96
N GLY A 125 -6.77 6.60 12.11
CA GLY A 125 -6.87 8.04 12.34
C GLY A 125 -7.55 8.81 11.22
N GLY A 126 -7.89 10.06 11.50
CA GLY A 126 -8.52 10.95 10.53
C GLY A 126 -7.59 12.06 10.05
N LEU A 127 -8.15 13.00 9.27
CA LEU A 127 -7.43 14.17 8.76
C LEU A 127 -6.78 14.99 9.87
N ARG A 128 -7.44 15.12 11.03
CA ARG A 128 -6.91 15.82 12.20
C ARG A 128 -5.58 15.22 12.67
N ASP A 129 -5.47 13.90 12.69
CA ASP A 129 -4.28 13.19 13.17
C ASP A 129 -3.14 13.30 12.14
N ALA A 130 -3.47 13.17 10.85
CA ALA A 130 -2.54 13.38 9.75
C ALA A 130 -1.94 14.80 9.76
N LEU A 131 -2.77 15.83 9.91
CA LEU A 131 -2.33 17.22 9.99
C LEU A 131 -1.50 17.48 11.26
N ARG A 132 -1.90 16.92 12.40
CA ARG A 132 -1.13 17.03 13.65
C ARG A 132 0.28 16.47 13.47
N TYR A 133 0.40 15.28 12.87
CA TYR A 133 1.70 14.69 12.54
C TYR A 133 2.52 15.62 11.63
N LEU A 134 1.92 16.09 10.53
CA LEU A 134 2.61 16.93 9.55
C LEU A 134 3.15 18.22 10.17
N TYR A 135 2.31 18.97 10.90
CA TYR A 135 2.71 20.21 11.56
C TYR A 135 3.79 19.96 12.63
N SER A 136 3.71 18.85 13.37
CA SER A 136 4.73 18.49 14.36
C SER A 136 6.11 18.28 13.70
N LYS A 137 6.16 17.61 12.55
CA LYS A 137 7.41 17.34 11.82
C LYS A 137 7.96 18.59 11.15
N ILE A 138 7.09 19.44 10.59
CA ILE A 138 7.48 20.74 10.03
C ILE A 138 8.09 21.62 11.12
N LYS A 139 7.43 21.76 12.28
CA LYS A 139 7.94 22.55 13.42
C LYS A 139 9.28 22.02 13.92
N ARG A 140 9.44 20.69 14.05
CA ARG A 140 10.70 20.06 14.48
C ARG A 140 11.86 20.36 13.51
N ARG A 141 11.59 20.44 12.20
CA ARG A 141 12.62 20.78 11.21
C ARG A 141 13.03 22.25 11.24
N LYS A 142 12.09 23.17 11.44
CA LYS A 142 12.40 24.60 11.58
C LYS A 142 13.29 24.90 12.80
N LYS A 143 13.30 24.04 13.82
CA LYS A 143 14.17 24.15 15.00
C LYS A 143 15.60 23.61 14.79
N LYS A 144 15.86 22.89 13.69
CA LYS A 144 17.17 22.28 13.39
C LYS A 144 18.06 23.17 12.50
N PHE A 145 17.53 24.31 12.07
CA PHE A 145 18.22 25.38 11.34
C PHE A 145 18.05 26.67 12.14
#